data_AF-A0A5N6KE74-F1
#
_entry.id   AF-A0A5N6KE74-F1
#
_cell.length_a   1.000
_cell.length_b   1.000
_cell.length_c   1.000
_cell.angle_alpha   90.00
_cell.angle_beta   90.00
_cell.angle_gamma   90.00
#
_symmetry.space_group_name_H-M   'P 1'
#
loop_
_entity.id
_entity.type
_entity.pdbx_description
1 polymer ?
#
loop_
_entity_poly.entity_id
_entity_poly.type
_entity_poly.pdbx_seq_one_letter_code
_entity_poly.pdbx_strand_id
1 'polypeptide(L)'
;MLDVSLTEKNKYFESDIAAPPPLSQLLWKTNASAHFLEDIHCRESYIFILASRIWRSTIHLFSTFHNIGTNMTSAQANGNAVITRVLPVTVSEVGRFHNRETLETWELPKSSSDLQSLAEAAEYLRTESIPVAFPTETVYGLGADATRSDAVKGIYKAKGRPSDNPLIIHVCDLNMLRSLLSSTNSPTLGVDSTDIPDIYKPLIKRFWPGPLTILLPNPSPSKLAPEVTAGLQTFGARMPSSSLALSLIRLAGVPVAAPSANASTKPSCTTAEHVFHDLNGRIEIILDGGPCQVGVESTVVDGMCDPPVVLRPGGIGIDEIRECHGWEGVVKGYKDQSEIGDNAPRAPGMKYKHYSPRAKVILYEAEARSEPLLGDEAFSVVKARVGEEKQVGCEMLPSEKPAMVGIITTKHWLFRPGQEDQTAGYSIQLNEEAKDTGDTAQVLHSNEFMLYTSKHKPWIEDPGYQPKSWHVANCIKISLGSEIKDIAHGLFSALRGLDQRGCDVIFVEGIQDEGDIAAAVMNRLRKAAVTVIDNRR
;
A
#
# COMPACT_ATOMS: atom_id res chain seq x y z
N MET A 1 -50.69 26.14 62.02
CA MET A 1 -51.53 25.76 60.86
C MET A 1 -50.64 24.87 60.00
N LEU A 2 -50.56 23.56 60.31
CA LEU A 2 -51.41 22.46 59.77
C LEU A 2 -51.38 22.44 58.23
N ASP A 3 -51.12 21.37 57.49
CA ASP A 3 -50.80 19.94 57.69
C ASP A 3 -50.54 19.42 56.24
N VAL A 4 -49.58 18.54 55.88
CA VAL A 4 -49.56 17.06 56.03
C VAL A 4 -50.86 16.44 55.45
N SER A 5 -50.97 15.45 54.55
CA SER A 5 -50.06 14.53 53.84
C SER A 5 -50.91 13.47 53.09
N LEU A 6 -50.23 12.53 52.40
CA LEU A 6 -50.62 11.11 52.19
C LEU A 6 -51.80 10.84 51.22
N THR A 7 -51.90 9.73 50.47
CA THR A 7 -51.29 8.39 50.58
C THR A 7 -51.55 7.56 49.29
N GLU A 8 -50.62 6.65 48.96
CA GLU A 8 -50.79 5.20 48.63
C GLU A 8 -51.81 4.71 47.56
N LYS A 9 -51.72 3.54 46.90
CA LYS A 9 -50.78 2.43 46.65
C LYS A 9 -51.53 1.47 45.70
N ASN A 10 -50.77 0.58 45.06
CA ASN A 10 -51.16 -0.80 44.64
C ASN A 10 -52.18 -0.94 43.50
N LYS A 11 -52.21 -1.99 42.68
CA LYS A 11 -51.35 -3.12 42.27
C LYS A 11 -52.27 -3.96 41.32
N TYR A 12 -51.67 -4.88 40.56
CA TYR A 12 -52.28 -6.05 39.90
C TYR A 12 -53.03 -5.76 38.58
N PHE A 13 -53.05 -6.61 37.56
CA PHE A 13 -52.26 -7.76 37.04
C PHE A 13 -53.15 -8.28 35.88
N GLU A 14 -52.56 -8.64 34.73
CA GLU A 14 -53.09 -9.62 33.74
C GLU A 14 -54.49 -9.32 33.11
N SER A 15 -54.86 -9.73 31.90
CA SER A 15 -54.33 -10.70 30.94
C SER A 15 -55.03 -10.49 29.58
N ASP A 16 -54.30 -10.85 28.54
CA ASP A 16 -54.69 -11.66 27.37
C ASP A 16 -55.75 -11.24 26.33
N ILE A 17 -55.23 -11.11 25.11
CA ILE A 17 -55.58 -11.82 23.87
C ILE A 17 -57.01 -11.65 23.33
N ALA A 18 -57.13 -11.01 22.16
CA ALA A 18 -57.71 -11.61 20.94
C ALA A 18 -57.70 -10.63 19.75
N ALA A 19 -57.36 -11.16 18.57
CA ALA A 19 -57.63 -10.61 17.24
C ALA A 19 -58.39 -11.68 16.42
N PRO A 20 -58.83 -11.43 15.18
CA PRO A 20 -59.72 -10.41 14.59
C PRO A 20 -60.98 -11.09 13.97
N PRO A 21 -61.89 -10.44 13.18
CA PRO A 21 -61.79 -10.41 11.69
C PRO A 21 -62.58 -9.23 11.03
N PRO A 22 -63.01 -9.26 9.73
CA PRO A 22 -62.25 -9.10 8.49
C PRO A 22 -62.75 -7.94 7.56
N LEU A 23 -62.03 -7.72 6.45
CA LEU A 23 -62.29 -6.77 5.36
C LEU A 23 -63.63 -6.97 4.62
N SER A 24 -64.35 -5.87 4.35
CA SER A 24 -64.99 -5.64 3.03
C SER A 24 -65.46 -4.18 2.84
N GLN A 25 -65.02 -3.59 1.71
CA GLN A 25 -65.68 -2.61 0.84
C GLN A 25 -66.41 -1.40 1.45
N LEU A 26 -65.93 -0.19 1.10
CA LEU A 26 -66.82 0.82 0.53
C LEU A 26 -66.04 1.77 -0.41
N LEU A 27 -66.32 1.62 -1.71
CA LEU A 27 -66.05 2.59 -2.78
C LEU A 27 -66.82 3.88 -2.53
N TRP A 28 -66.24 5.06 -2.77
CA TRP A 28 -66.99 6.20 -3.34
C TRP A 28 -66.09 7.00 -4.29
N LYS A 29 -66.64 7.25 -5.48
CA LYS A 29 -66.04 7.89 -6.65
C LYS A 29 -65.90 9.40 -6.47
N THR A 30 -64.87 10.00 -7.08
CA THR A 30 -65.05 11.14 -8.00
C THR A 30 -63.95 11.15 -9.05
N ASN A 31 -64.36 11.28 -10.31
CA ASN A 31 -63.55 11.40 -11.53
C ASN A 31 -63.02 12.84 -11.69
N ALA A 32 -61.78 12.99 -12.15
CA ALA A 32 -61.42 13.98 -13.18
C ALA A 32 -60.03 13.69 -13.79
N SER A 33 -60.01 13.44 -15.11
CA SER A 33 -58.92 13.75 -16.05
C SER A 33 -57.62 12.92 -15.93
N ALA A 34 -57.48 11.75 -16.57
CA ALA A 34 -57.20 11.55 -18.00
C ALA A 34 -56.02 12.39 -18.54
N HIS A 35 -54.79 11.92 -18.30
CA HIS A 35 -53.61 11.92 -19.18
C HIS A 35 -52.36 11.67 -18.31
N PHE A 36 -51.97 10.42 -18.09
CA PHE A 36 -50.60 9.98 -17.69
C PHE A 36 -50.62 8.47 -17.35
N LEU A 37 -50.97 7.61 -18.32
CA LEU A 37 -50.88 6.15 -18.17
C LEU A 37 -50.51 5.54 -19.52
N GLU A 38 -49.22 5.55 -19.84
CA GLU A 38 -48.65 4.64 -20.84
C GLU A 38 -47.26 4.08 -20.46
N ASP A 39 -46.76 4.33 -19.24
CA ASP A 39 -45.34 4.05 -18.91
C ASP A 39 -45.07 3.12 -17.71
N ILE A 40 -46.08 2.40 -17.19
CA ILE A 40 -45.92 1.55 -15.99
C ILE A 40 -46.17 0.04 -16.24
N HIS A 41 -46.32 -0.41 -17.50
CA HIS A 41 -46.42 -1.85 -17.81
C HIS A 41 -45.19 -2.48 -18.50
N CYS A 42 -44.06 -1.78 -18.59
CA CYS A 42 -42.81 -2.36 -19.11
C CYS A 42 -41.72 -2.60 -18.05
N ARG A 43 -41.93 -2.23 -16.77
CA ARG A 43 -40.87 -2.26 -15.74
C ARG A 43 -40.90 -3.43 -14.75
N GLU A 44 -41.96 -4.24 -14.68
CA GLU A 44 -41.98 -5.39 -13.74
C GLU A 44 -41.52 -6.73 -14.35
N SER A 45 -41.47 -6.87 -15.67
CA SER A 45 -40.95 -8.07 -16.33
C SER A 45 -39.42 -8.07 -16.51
N TYR A 46 -38.76 -6.91 -16.38
CA TYR A 46 -37.30 -6.79 -16.50
C TYR A 46 -36.54 -7.13 -15.20
N ILE A 47 -37.17 -6.93 -14.05
CA ILE A 47 -36.55 -7.16 -12.73
C ILE A 47 -36.44 -8.66 -12.42
N PHE A 48 -37.39 -9.49 -12.87
CA PHE A 48 -37.31 -10.96 -12.71
C PHE A 48 -36.32 -11.65 -13.68
N ILE A 49 -36.06 -11.05 -14.84
CA ILE A 49 -35.08 -11.57 -15.81
C ILE A 49 -33.64 -11.17 -15.42
N LEU A 50 -33.44 -9.99 -14.82
CA LEU A 50 -32.13 -9.61 -14.26
C LEU A 50 -31.75 -10.42 -13.02
N ALA A 51 -32.69 -10.67 -12.10
CA ALA A 51 -32.40 -11.41 -10.86
C ALA A 51 -32.05 -12.89 -11.13
N SER A 52 -32.64 -13.52 -12.15
CA SER A 52 -32.34 -14.91 -12.53
C SER A 52 -31.05 -15.05 -13.36
N ARG A 53 -30.63 -14.01 -14.08
CA ARG A 53 -29.31 -13.96 -14.76
C ARG A 53 -28.16 -13.68 -13.79
N ILE A 54 -28.37 -12.82 -12.80
CA ILE A 54 -27.36 -12.54 -11.76
C ILE A 54 -27.09 -13.81 -10.93
N TRP A 55 -28.13 -14.57 -10.55
CA TRP A 55 -27.95 -15.81 -9.77
C TRP A 55 -27.25 -16.93 -10.57
N ARG A 56 -27.50 -17.06 -11.88
CA ARG A 56 -26.83 -18.07 -12.73
C ARG A 56 -25.38 -17.72 -13.05
N SER A 57 -25.02 -16.43 -13.12
CA SER A 57 -23.63 -16.00 -13.28
C SER A 57 -22.77 -16.20 -12.02
N THR A 58 -23.36 -16.14 -10.82
CA THR A 58 -22.65 -16.42 -9.56
C THR A 58 -22.28 -17.89 -9.40
N ILE A 59 -23.04 -18.82 -9.99
CA ILE A 59 -22.75 -20.27 -9.91
C ILE A 59 -21.69 -20.69 -10.96
N HIS A 60 -21.58 -20.00 -12.10
CA HIS A 60 -20.55 -20.30 -13.09
C HIS A 60 -19.18 -19.67 -12.81
N LEU A 61 -19.10 -18.53 -12.09
CA LEU A 61 -17.82 -18.01 -11.62
C LEU A 61 -17.20 -18.83 -10.47
N PHE A 62 -18.01 -19.57 -9.71
CA PHE A 62 -17.51 -20.44 -8.64
C PHE A 62 -16.98 -21.80 -9.11
N SER A 63 -17.24 -22.22 -10.36
CA SER A 63 -16.81 -23.55 -10.85
C SER A 63 -15.56 -23.54 -11.75
N THR A 64 -15.04 -22.37 -12.15
CA THR A 64 -13.87 -22.27 -13.05
C THR A 64 -12.55 -22.03 -12.31
N PHE A 65 -12.57 -21.75 -11.00
CA PHE A 65 -11.36 -21.59 -10.18
C PHE A 65 -10.88 -22.88 -9.49
N HIS A 66 -11.49 -24.03 -9.76
CA HIS A 66 -11.14 -25.30 -9.10
C HIS A 66 -10.38 -26.31 -9.96
N ASN A 67 -9.86 -25.94 -11.14
CA ASN A 67 -9.09 -26.89 -11.96
C ASN A 67 -8.15 -26.20 -12.97
N ILE A 68 -7.10 -25.54 -12.50
CA ILE A 68 -5.86 -25.38 -13.29
C ILE A 68 -4.68 -25.61 -12.35
N GLY A 69 -4.39 -26.89 -12.08
CA GLY A 69 -3.08 -27.31 -11.62
C GLY A 69 -2.27 -27.79 -12.81
N THR A 70 -1.13 -27.16 -13.10
CA THR A 70 0.20 -27.81 -13.18
C THR A 70 1.25 -26.90 -13.83
N ASN A 71 2.44 -26.96 -13.21
CA ASN A 71 3.77 -26.61 -13.71
C ASN A 71 4.19 -25.13 -13.71
N MET A 72 4.90 -24.68 -12.66
CA MET A 72 6.37 -24.63 -12.68
C MET A 72 6.99 -24.10 -11.36
N THR A 73 8.03 -24.84 -10.92
CA THR A 73 9.16 -24.50 -10.03
C THR A 73 8.87 -23.95 -8.63
N SER A 74 8.69 -24.88 -7.69
CA SER A 74 8.76 -24.67 -6.23
C SER A 74 10.20 -24.89 -5.73
N ALA A 75 10.68 -23.98 -4.87
CA ALA A 75 11.89 -24.20 -4.10
C ALA A 75 11.56 -25.01 -2.84
N GLN A 76 12.17 -26.19 -2.70
CA GLN A 76 11.91 -27.17 -1.65
C GLN A 76 12.56 -26.78 -0.31
N ALA A 77 11.78 -26.90 0.76
CA ALA A 77 12.27 -27.25 2.09
C ALA A 77 11.15 -28.01 2.84
N ASN A 78 11.35 -29.32 3.01
CA ASN A 78 10.53 -30.26 3.80
C ASN A 78 9.01 -30.31 3.53
N GLY A 79 8.62 -31.16 2.57
CA GLY A 79 7.45 -32.04 2.72
C GLY A 79 6.09 -31.57 2.23
N ASN A 80 5.74 -30.29 2.33
CA ASN A 80 4.51 -29.74 1.74
C ASN A 80 4.79 -28.37 1.13
N ALA A 81 4.29 -28.13 -0.08
CA ALA A 81 4.33 -26.79 -0.68
C ALA A 81 3.49 -25.84 0.17
N VAL A 82 4.03 -24.67 0.54
CA VAL A 82 3.26 -23.62 1.20
C VAL A 82 2.21 -23.13 0.20
N ILE A 83 0.93 -23.23 0.56
CA ILE A 83 -0.19 -22.74 -0.26
C ILE A 83 -0.66 -21.43 0.33
N THR A 84 -0.54 -20.34 -0.43
CA THR A 84 -0.99 -19.02 0.01
C THR A 84 -2.51 -18.92 -0.10
N ARG A 85 -3.15 -18.49 0.99
CA ARG A 85 -4.57 -18.21 1.11
C ARG A 85 -4.79 -16.73 1.41
N VAL A 86 -5.76 -16.14 0.71
CA VAL A 86 -6.23 -14.79 0.98
C VAL A 86 -7.50 -14.90 1.83
N LEU A 87 -7.44 -14.39 3.05
CA LEU A 87 -8.53 -14.41 4.01
C LEU A 87 -9.19 -13.02 4.04
N PRO A 88 -10.43 -12.88 3.52
CA PRO A 88 -11.13 -11.61 3.59
C PRO A 88 -11.45 -11.25 5.04
N VAL A 89 -11.33 -9.98 5.37
CA VAL A 89 -11.67 -9.42 6.69
C VAL A 89 -12.59 -8.23 6.51
N THR A 90 -13.81 -8.32 7.03
CA THR A 90 -14.73 -7.18 7.07
C THR A 90 -14.24 -6.18 8.11
N VAL A 91 -14.00 -4.94 7.70
CA VAL A 91 -13.36 -3.89 8.53
C VAL A 91 -14.34 -3.22 9.51
N SER A 92 -15.61 -3.59 9.52
CA SER A 92 -16.63 -2.97 10.39
C SER A 92 -16.34 -3.26 11.88
N GLU A 93 -15.74 -2.26 12.54
CA GLU A 93 -15.51 -2.12 13.99
C GLU A 93 -14.96 -3.36 14.72
N VAL A 94 -13.75 -3.78 14.35
CA VAL A 94 -13.03 -4.91 14.96
C VAL A 94 -12.44 -4.64 16.36
N GLY A 95 -12.55 -3.41 16.89
CA GLY A 95 -12.03 -3.04 18.22
C GLY A 95 -11.99 -1.53 18.47
N ARG A 96 -11.70 -1.15 19.72
CA ARG A 96 -11.55 0.27 20.14
C ARG A 96 -10.61 0.42 21.32
N PHE A 97 -10.06 1.63 21.52
CA PHE A 97 -9.37 1.95 22.76
C PHE A 97 -10.38 2.16 23.89
N HIS A 98 -10.03 1.70 25.09
CA HIS A 98 -10.76 2.02 26.32
C HIS A 98 -10.83 3.54 26.54
N ASN A 99 -9.69 4.22 26.36
CA ASN A 99 -9.58 5.67 26.31
C ASN A 99 -8.65 6.06 25.15
N ARG A 100 -9.17 6.83 24.20
CA ARG A 100 -8.45 7.25 22.98
C ARG A 100 -7.33 8.26 23.28
N GLU A 101 -7.39 8.99 24.38
CA GLU A 101 -6.36 9.96 24.76
C GLU A 101 -5.14 9.28 25.39
N THR A 102 -5.35 8.16 26.09
CA THR A 102 -4.28 7.48 26.82
C THR A 102 -3.67 6.33 26.03
N LEU A 103 -4.42 5.71 25.11
CA LEU A 103 -3.96 4.59 24.27
C LEU A 103 -3.46 3.37 25.06
N GLU A 104 -3.89 3.23 26.31
CA GLU A 104 -3.37 2.23 27.25
C GLU A 104 -3.79 0.81 26.92
N THR A 105 -5.02 0.63 26.44
CA THR A 105 -5.59 -0.71 26.19
C THR A 105 -6.46 -0.71 24.95
N TRP A 106 -6.16 -1.61 24.01
CA TRP A 106 -7.05 -1.95 22.90
C TRP A 106 -8.00 -3.08 23.31
N GLU A 107 -9.30 -2.85 23.17
CA GLU A 107 -10.37 -3.78 23.50
C GLU A 107 -11.01 -4.36 22.23
N LEU A 108 -11.19 -5.67 22.24
CA LEU A 108 -11.92 -6.41 21.21
C LEU A 108 -13.40 -6.49 21.58
N PRO A 109 -14.31 -6.55 20.59
CA PRO A 109 -15.73 -6.77 20.85
C PRO A 109 -15.98 -8.12 21.55
N LYS A 110 -17.00 -8.18 22.41
CA LYS A 110 -17.34 -9.38 23.20
C LYS A 110 -17.96 -10.51 22.36
N SER A 111 -18.51 -10.17 21.20
CA SER A 111 -19.22 -11.07 20.30
C SER A 111 -18.85 -10.68 18.89
N SER A 112 -18.08 -11.52 18.20
CA SER A 112 -17.78 -11.31 16.80
C SER A 112 -17.43 -12.64 16.13
N SER A 113 -18.43 -13.23 15.49
CA SER A 113 -18.23 -14.23 14.43
C SER A 113 -17.24 -13.74 13.37
N ASP A 114 -17.19 -12.42 13.18
CA ASP A 114 -16.47 -11.76 12.09
C ASP A 114 -14.95 -11.65 12.34
N LEU A 115 -14.45 -12.08 13.51
CA LEU A 115 -13.01 -12.14 13.81
C LEU A 115 -12.39 -13.50 13.49
N GLN A 116 -13.09 -14.43 12.84
CA GLN A 116 -12.57 -15.78 12.60
C GLN A 116 -11.24 -15.78 11.83
N SER A 117 -11.15 -15.05 10.71
CA SER A 117 -9.92 -14.89 9.94
C SER A 117 -8.79 -14.26 10.76
N LEU A 118 -9.12 -13.28 11.60
CA LEU A 118 -8.16 -12.60 12.48
C LEU A 118 -7.67 -13.50 13.62
N ALA A 119 -8.56 -14.32 14.19
CA ALA A 119 -8.24 -15.28 15.24
C ALA A 119 -7.36 -16.41 14.70
N GLU A 120 -7.65 -16.90 13.48
CA GLU A 120 -6.81 -17.85 12.76
C GLU A 120 -5.41 -17.28 12.54
N ALA A 121 -5.30 -16.08 11.97
CA ALA A 121 -4.02 -15.42 11.74
C ALA A 121 -3.25 -15.12 13.05
N ALA A 122 -3.97 -14.75 14.12
CA ALA A 122 -3.38 -14.49 15.43
C ALA A 122 -2.79 -15.76 16.07
N GLU A 123 -3.49 -16.89 15.97
CA GLU A 123 -2.95 -18.18 16.40
C GLU A 123 -1.75 -18.58 15.54
N TYR A 124 -1.85 -18.41 14.22
CA TYR A 124 -0.76 -18.69 13.28
C TYR A 124 0.52 -17.92 13.63
N LEU A 125 0.41 -16.63 13.96
CA LEU A 125 1.54 -15.81 14.42
C LEU A 125 2.21 -16.36 15.70
N ARG A 126 1.43 -16.99 16.59
CA ARG A 126 1.94 -17.57 17.84
C ARG A 126 2.58 -18.94 17.65
N THR A 127 2.06 -19.77 16.75
CA THR A 127 2.47 -21.17 16.62
C THR A 127 3.50 -21.37 15.52
N GLU A 128 3.31 -20.73 14.36
CA GLU A 128 4.11 -20.97 13.17
C GLU A 128 5.31 -20.04 13.06
N SER A 129 6.29 -20.43 12.24
CA SER A 129 7.46 -19.60 11.91
C SER A 129 7.33 -18.89 10.56
N ILE A 130 6.23 -19.12 9.83
CA ILE A 130 5.94 -18.46 8.56
C ILE A 130 5.17 -17.16 8.87
N PRO A 131 5.55 -16.02 8.27
CA PRO A 131 4.90 -14.75 8.56
C PRO A 131 3.51 -14.63 7.91
N VAL A 132 2.69 -13.75 8.49
CA VAL A 132 1.34 -13.38 8.01
C VAL A 132 1.37 -11.99 7.38
N ALA A 133 0.78 -11.81 6.20
CA ALA A 133 0.62 -10.48 5.62
C ALA A 133 -0.69 -9.83 6.07
N PHE A 134 -0.67 -8.54 6.40
CA PHE A 134 -1.84 -7.80 6.89
C PHE A 134 -1.81 -6.31 6.50
N PRO A 135 -2.96 -5.66 6.29
CA PRO A 135 -3.01 -4.24 5.93
C PRO A 135 -2.76 -3.32 7.13
N THR A 136 -2.05 -2.22 6.86
CA THR A 136 -2.01 -1.04 7.74
C THR A 136 -2.62 0.17 7.00
N GLU A 137 -2.67 1.33 7.65
CA GLU A 137 -2.99 2.58 6.96
C GLU A 137 -1.92 3.00 5.94
N THR A 138 -0.68 2.51 6.08
CA THR A 138 0.46 2.87 5.22
C THR A 138 0.62 1.94 4.02
N VAL A 139 1.09 0.73 4.29
CA VAL A 139 1.38 -0.35 3.34
C VAL A 139 1.07 -1.67 4.04
N TYR A 140 0.91 -2.76 3.30
CA TYR A 140 0.80 -4.10 3.88
C TYR A 140 2.09 -4.45 4.64
N GLY A 141 1.94 -4.98 5.85
CA GLY A 141 3.02 -5.49 6.68
C GLY A 141 3.15 -7.00 6.56
N LEU A 142 4.37 -7.53 6.67
CA LEU A 142 4.66 -8.96 6.75
C LEU A 142 5.06 -9.31 8.19
N GLY A 143 4.08 -9.70 9.00
CA GLY A 143 4.20 -9.88 10.43
C GLY A 143 4.70 -11.25 10.86
N ALA A 144 5.53 -11.26 11.89
CA ALA A 144 5.80 -12.43 12.72
C ALA A 144 5.94 -12.01 14.20
N ASP A 145 5.80 -12.95 15.13
CA ASP A 145 6.07 -12.70 16.55
C ASP A 145 7.51 -12.20 16.74
N ALA A 146 7.64 -10.96 17.24
CA ALA A 146 8.93 -10.29 17.41
C ALA A 146 9.80 -10.91 18.50
N THR A 147 9.26 -11.79 19.34
CA THR A 147 9.96 -12.45 20.44
C THR A 147 10.53 -13.82 20.05
N ARG A 148 10.17 -14.35 18.88
CA ARG A 148 10.56 -15.68 18.40
C ARG A 148 11.55 -15.58 17.23
N SER A 149 12.80 -15.98 17.43
CA SER A 149 13.84 -15.91 16.39
C SER A 149 13.47 -16.65 15.10
N ASP A 150 12.89 -17.85 15.17
CA ASP A 150 12.53 -18.61 13.97
C ASP A 150 11.43 -17.92 13.15
N ALA A 151 10.48 -17.28 13.83
CA ALA A 151 9.41 -16.52 13.19
C ALA A 151 9.97 -15.26 12.50
N VAL A 152 10.87 -14.53 13.17
CA VAL A 152 11.54 -13.36 12.58
C VAL A 152 12.44 -13.75 11.40
N LYS A 153 13.17 -14.87 11.48
CA LYS A 153 13.92 -15.42 10.33
C LYS A 153 12.99 -15.79 9.17
N GLY A 154 11.76 -16.22 9.45
CA GLY A 154 10.71 -16.44 8.46
C GLY A 154 10.43 -15.21 7.59
N ILE A 155 10.42 -14.01 8.18
CA ILE A 155 10.28 -12.74 7.46
C ILE A 155 11.42 -12.54 6.45
N TYR A 156 12.67 -12.69 6.91
CA TYR A 156 13.85 -12.51 6.06
C TYR A 156 13.87 -13.53 4.91
N LYS A 157 13.53 -14.79 5.21
CA LYS A 157 13.44 -15.88 4.22
C LYS A 157 12.37 -15.62 3.17
N ALA A 158 11.15 -15.29 3.58
CA ALA A 158 10.04 -15.04 2.65
C ALA A 158 10.34 -13.87 1.71
N LYS A 159 10.93 -12.78 2.24
CA LYS A 159 11.26 -11.58 1.46
C LYS A 159 12.52 -11.72 0.61
N GLY A 160 13.45 -12.60 0.97
CA GLY A 160 14.83 -12.55 0.48
C GLY A 160 15.55 -11.27 0.93
N ARG A 161 15.34 -10.86 2.19
CA ARG A 161 15.87 -9.62 2.76
C ARG A 161 17.21 -9.87 3.48
N PRO A 162 18.21 -8.97 3.38
CA PRO A 162 19.42 -9.03 4.20
C PRO A 162 19.13 -8.95 5.70
N SER A 163 19.82 -9.76 6.51
CA SER A 163 19.58 -9.89 7.95
C SER A 163 20.10 -8.71 8.79
N ASP A 164 20.90 -7.82 8.21
CA ASP A 164 21.46 -6.63 8.86
C ASP A 164 20.51 -5.42 8.81
N ASN A 165 19.34 -5.56 8.16
CA ASN A 165 18.34 -4.50 8.06
C ASN A 165 17.25 -4.69 9.13
N PRO A 166 17.18 -3.82 10.17
CA PRO A 166 16.29 -4.01 11.32
C PRO A 166 14.82 -3.97 10.92
N LEU A 167 13.95 -4.44 11.82
CA LEU A 167 12.49 -4.48 11.62
C LEU A 167 11.78 -3.51 12.58
N ILE A 168 10.62 -3.01 12.15
CA ILE A 168 9.75 -2.17 12.99
C ILE A 168 8.79 -3.09 13.74
N ILE A 169 8.72 -2.89 15.05
CA ILE A 169 7.78 -3.57 15.93
C ILE A 169 6.46 -2.82 15.96
N HIS A 170 5.38 -3.55 15.74
CA HIS A 170 4.02 -3.07 15.83
C HIS A 170 3.40 -3.53 17.15
N VAL A 171 2.78 -2.60 17.85
CA VAL A 171 2.09 -2.81 19.13
C VAL A 171 0.63 -2.39 19.02
N CYS A 172 -0.26 -3.02 19.81
CA CYS A 172 -1.67 -2.65 19.85
C CYS A 172 -2.01 -1.53 20.84
N ASP A 173 -1.18 -1.35 21.88
CA ASP A 173 -1.39 -0.36 22.94
C ASP A 173 -0.09 -0.02 23.69
N LEU A 174 -0.14 1.01 24.54
CA LEU A 174 1.03 1.46 25.30
C LEU A 174 1.44 0.47 26.40
N ASN A 175 0.51 -0.32 26.93
CA ASN A 175 0.83 -1.39 27.88
C ASN A 175 1.76 -2.44 27.26
N MET A 176 1.46 -2.89 26.03
CA MET A 176 2.34 -3.77 25.28
C MET A 176 3.71 -3.13 25.01
N LEU A 177 3.76 -1.85 24.63
CA LEU A 177 5.03 -1.16 24.39
C LEU A 177 5.90 -1.06 25.64
N ARG A 178 5.33 -0.61 26.78
CA ARG A 178 6.06 -0.54 28.05
C ARG A 178 6.55 -1.91 28.50
N SER A 179 5.79 -2.96 28.22
CA SER A 179 6.24 -4.33 28.51
C SER A 179 7.55 -4.70 27.80
N LEU A 180 7.85 -4.12 26.62
CA LEU A 180 9.11 -4.32 25.91
C LEU A 180 10.27 -3.51 26.49
N LEU A 181 9.97 -2.38 27.14
CA LEU A 181 10.97 -1.51 27.78
C LEU A 181 11.39 -2.01 29.17
N SER A 182 10.57 -2.81 29.85
CA SER A 182 10.91 -3.34 31.17
C SER A 182 11.99 -4.42 31.12
N SER A 183 13.13 -4.19 31.80
CA SER A 183 14.14 -5.21 32.07
C SER A 183 13.60 -6.29 33.02
N THR A 184 13.96 -7.55 32.78
CA THR A 184 13.56 -8.69 33.63
C THR A 184 14.47 -8.89 34.86
N ASN A 185 15.57 -8.13 34.98
CA ASN A 185 16.57 -8.30 36.04
C ASN A 185 16.88 -6.99 36.79
N SER A 186 16.22 -6.81 37.94
CA SER A 186 16.60 -6.01 39.14
C SER A 186 16.86 -4.49 39.03
N PRO A 187 16.27 -3.67 39.94
CA PRO A 187 16.29 -2.21 39.96
C PRO A 187 17.61 -1.62 40.51
N THR A 188 18.75 -1.90 39.88
CA THR A 188 20.06 -1.60 40.50
C THR A 188 21.11 -0.96 39.62
N LEU A 189 20.75 -0.33 38.49
CA LEU A 189 21.69 0.50 37.72
C LEU A 189 20.99 1.66 36.98
N GLY A 190 20.48 2.63 37.75
CA GLY A 190 20.48 4.08 37.45
C GLY A 190 19.76 4.64 36.20
N VAL A 191 19.34 3.81 35.25
CA VAL A 191 18.56 4.20 34.05
C VAL A 191 17.48 3.16 33.79
N ASP A 192 16.72 2.81 34.83
CA ASP A 192 15.50 2.00 34.72
C ASP A 192 14.33 2.89 34.28
N SER A 193 14.37 3.39 33.04
CA SER A 193 13.18 3.99 32.44
C SER A 193 12.31 2.88 31.86
N THR A 194 11.38 2.36 32.67
CA THR A 194 10.29 1.48 32.20
C THR A 194 9.25 2.25 31.39
N ASP A 195 9.34 3.59 31.38
CA ASP A 195 8.46 4.47 30.63
C ASP A 195 9.10 4.93 29.32
N ILE A 196 8.23 5.37 28.41
CA ILE A 196 8.60 5.92 27.11
C ILE A 196 9.32 7.27 27.34
N PRO A 197 10.48 7.53 26.70
CA PRO A 197 11.19 8.79 26.86
C PRO A 197 10.31 10.02 26.61
N ASP A 198 10.40 11.02 27.48
CA ASP A 198 9.51 12.20 27.49
C ASP A 198 9.47 12.95 26.15
N ILE A 199 10.59 12.96 25.43
CA ILE A 199 10.70 13.55 24.09
C ILE A 199 9.64 13.00 23.12
N TYR A 200 9.22 11.75 23.27
CA TYR A 200 8.23 11.13 22.37
C TYR A 200 6.77 11.37 22.80
N LYS A 201 6.51 11.82 24.03
CA LYS A 201 5.13 11.99 24.54
C LYS A 201 4.29 12.95 23.69
N PRO A 202 4.80 14.12 23.25
CA PRO A 202 4.05 15.02 22.35
C PRO A 202 3.73 14.37 21.01
N LEU A 203 4.67 13.62 20.42
CA LEU A 203 4.46 12.94 19.16
C LEU A 203 3.44 11.80 19.27
N ILE A 204 3.53 10.98 20.32
CA ILE A 204 2.58 9.88 20.56
C ILE A 204 1.17 10.45 20.71
N LYS A 205 1.01 11.49 21.53
CA LYS A 205 -0.30 12.13 21.75
C LYS A 205 -0.92 12.64 20.45
N ARG A 206 -0.11 13.17 19.53
CA ARG A 206 -0.60 13.78 18.29
C ARG A 206 -0.78 12.76 17.16
N PHE A 207 0.14 11.82 17.02
CA PHE A 207 0.28 11.00 15.81
C PHE A 207 0.02 9.51 16.02
N TRP A 208 -0.13 9.03 17.25
CA TRP A 208 -0.51 7.64 17.51
C TRP A 208 -1.99 7.51 17.90
N PRO A 209 -2.65 6.42 17.47
CA PRO A 209 -2.23 5.46 16.45
C PRO A 209 -2.07 6.11 15.07
N GLY A 210 -1.04 5.74 14.31
CA GLY A 210 -0.81 6.33 13.00
C GLY A 210 0.58 6.07 12.38
N PRO A 211 0.90 6.79 11.29
CA PRO A 211 2.08 6.52 10.46
C PRO A 211 3.38 7.10 11.03
N LEU A 212 3.55 7.05 12.36
CA LEU A 212 4.78 7.43 13.05
C LEU A 212 5.49 6.20 13.62
N THR A 213 6.80 6.12 13.43
CA THR A 213 7.69 5.17 14.06
C THR A 213 8.72 5.91 14.89
N ILE A 214 8.85 5.55 16.17
CA ILE A 214 9.82 6.12 17.10
C ILE A 214 10.94 5.11 17.39
N LEU A 215 12.17 5.58 17.56
CA LEU A 215 13.28 4.73 18.03
C LEU A 215 13.35 4.69 19.56
N LEU A 216 13.39 3.50 20.12
CA LEU A 216 13.45 3.27 21.57
C LEU A 216 14.71 2.47 21.94
N PRO A 217 15.26 2.68 23.14
CA PRO A 217 16.34 1.84 23.64
C PRO A 217 15.87 0.39 23.74
N ASN A 218 16.74 -0.56 23.36
CA ASN A 218 16.49 -1.99 23.54
C ASN A 218 17.07 -2.44 24.88
N PRO A 219 16.23 -2.85 25.87
CA PRO A 219 16.74 -3.29 27.16
C PRO A 219 17.63 -4.52 27.07
N SER A 220 18.51 -4.69 28.06
CA SER A 220 19.32 -5.89 28.24
C SER A 220 18.95 -6.58 29.56
N PRO A 221 18.48 -7.83 29.55
CA PRO A 221 18.29 -8.69 28.38
C PRO A 221 17.09 -8.25 27.52
N SER A 222 17.24 -8.36 26.19
CA SER A 222 16.20 -8.05 25.22
C SER A 222 15.10 -9.12 25.25
N LYS A 223 13.83 -8.68 25.23
CA LYS A 223 12.66 -9.55 24.99
C LYS A 223 12.44 -9.84 23.51
N LEU A 224 13.02 -9.03 22.63
CA LEU A 224 12.95 -9.18 21.19
C LEU A 224 13.99 -10.19 20.72
N ALA A 225 13.63 -10.94 19.67
CA ALA A 225 14.57 -11.79 18.96
C ALA A 225 15.73 -10.94 18.39
N PRO A 226 16.99 -11.42 18.44
CA PRO A 226 18.16 -10.67 17.97
C PRO A 226 18.05 -10.17 16.52
N GLU A 227 17.35 -10.92 15.67
CA GLU A 227 17.14 -10.58 14.27
C GLU A 227 16.26 -9.34 14.07
N VAL A 228 15.46 -8.94 15.07
CA VAL A 228 14.65 -7.72 14.99
C VAL A 228 15.52 -6.47 14.92
N THR A 229 16.50 -6.38 15.82
CA THR A 229 17.35 -5.19 15.96
C THR A 229 18.61 -5.28 15.11
N ALA A 230 18.92 -6.45 14.55
CA ALA A 230 20.14 -6.69 13.80
C ALA A 230 21.41 -6.28 14.58
N GLY A 231 21.41 -6.48 15.90
CA GLY A 231 22.52 -6.13 16.80
C GLY A 231 22.55 -4.67 17.27
N LEU A 232 21.56 -3.85 16.89
CA LEU A 232 21.45 -2.47 17.37
C LEU A 232 20.99 -2.41 18.84
N GLN A 233 21.43 -1.35 19.53
CA GLN A 233 21.02 -1.01 20.91
C GLN A 233 19.64 -0.35 20.98
N THR A 234 18.99 -0.18 19.84
CA THR A 234 17.68 0.47 19.69
C THR A 234 16.76 -0.38 18.81
N PHE A 235 15.46 -0.25 19.00
CA PHE A 235 14.45 -0.81 18.11
C PHE A 235 13.43 0.26 17.68
N GLY A 236 12.85 0.09 16.49
CA GLY A 236 11.76 0.95 16.03
C GLY A 236 10.41 0.43 16.47
N ALA A 237 9.57 1.29 17.04
CA ALA A 237 8.21 0.94 17.48
C ALA A 237 7.16 1.78 16.75
N ARG A 238 6.00 1.19 16.48
CA ARG A 238 4.84 1.83 15.86
C ARG A 238 3.53 1.28 16.41
N MET A 239 2.56 2.16 16.62
CA MET A 239 1.15 1.79 16.82
C MET A 239 0.36 2.15 15.55
N PRO A 240 0.02 1.18 14.68
CA PRO A 240 -0.68 1.46 13.43
C PRO A 240 -2.11 1.95 13.70
N SER A 241 -2.66 2.82 12.85
CA SER A 241 -4.06 3.27 12.99
C SER A 241 -5.10 2.33 12.39
N SER A 242 -4.65 1.29 11.68
CA SER A 242 -5.50 0.20 11.19
C SER A 242 -6.10 -0.58 12.36
N SER A 243 -7.43 -0.51 12.51
CA SER A 243 -8.18 -1.30 13.49
C SER A 243 -7.96 -2.80 13.32
N LEU A 244 -7.86 -3.27 12.07
CA LEU A 244 -7.52 -4.65 11.72
C LEU A 244 -6.14 -5.04 12.28
N ALA A 245 -5.12 -4.21 12.08
CA ALA A 245 -3.78 -4.46 12.59
C ALA A 245 -3.74 -4.47 14.11
N LEU A 246 -4.38 -3.48 14.76
CA LEU A 246 -4.47 -3.41 16.23
C LEU A 246 -5.18 -4.64 16.80
N SER A 247 -6.28 -5.07 16.20
CA SER A 247 -7.02 -6.26 16.63
C SER A 247 -6.28 -7.56 16.38
N LEU A 248 -5.53 -7.68 15.27
CA LEU A 248 -4.64 -8.82 15.02
C LEU A 248 -3.57 -8.93 16.12
N ILE A 249 -2.87 -7.83 16.40
CA ILE A 249 -1.80 -7.79 17.41
C ILE A 249 -2.38 -8.09 18.80
N ARG A 250 -3.56 -7.54 19.12
CA ARG A 250 -4.25 -7.78 20.39
C ARG A 250 -4.68 -9.23 20.55
N LEU A 251 -5.24 -9.84 19.50
CA LEU A 251 -5.62 -11.27 19.49
C LEU A 251 -4.38 -12.17 19.58
N ALA A 252 -3.29 -11.81 18.90
CA ALA A 252 -2.03 -12.54 18.92
C ALA A 252 -1.41 -12.52 20.32
N GLY A 253 -1.57 -11.41 21.05
CA GLY A 253 -1.05 -11.23 22.40
C GLY A 253 0.47 -11.04 22.44
N VAL A 254 1.10 -10.77 21.30
CA VAL A 254 2.55 -10.62 21.13
C VAL A 254 2.85 -9.39 20.28
N PRO A 255 3.99 -8.71 20.50
CA PRO A 255 4.47 -7.67 19.59
C PRO A 255 4.78 -8.26 18.20
N VAL A 256 4.43 -7.55 17.14
CA VAL A 256 4.59 -8.07 15.76
C VAL A 256 5.70 -7.32 15.03
N ALA A 257 6.78 -8.01 14.67
CA ALA A 257 7.80 -7.47 13.79
C ALA A 257 7.24 -7.50 12.35
N ALA A 258 7.15 -6.34 11.69
CA ALA A 258 6.58 -6.27 10.34
C ALA A 258 7.25 -5.23 9.45
N PRO A 259 8.14 -5.63 8.51
CA PRO A 259 8.47 -4.79 7.37
C PRO A 259 7.32 -4.80 6.34
N SER A 260 7.45 -4.02 5.27
CA SER A 260 6.51 -4.05 4.14
C SER A 260 6.37 -5.46 3.52
N ALA A 261 5.21 -5.83 3.00
CA ALA A 261 4.89 -7.17 2.50
C ALA A 261 5.21 -7.41 1.02
N ASN A 262 6.33 -6.86 0.54
CA ASN A 262 6.85 -7.07 -0.82
C ASN A 262 8.08 -8.00 -0.83
N ALA A 263 8.38 -8.60 -1.98
CA ALA A 263 9.71 -9.18 -2.18
C ALA A 263 10.78 -8.08 -2.09
N SER A 264 11.99 -8.41 -1.63
CA SER A 264 13.07 -7.42 -1.52
C SER A 264 13.28 -6.66 -2.83
N THR A 265 13.73 -5.40 -2.73
CA THR A 265 13.91 -4.41 -3.83
C THR A 265 12.67 -3.92 -4.57
N LYS A 266 11.55 -4.67 -4.59
CA LYS A 266 10.30 -4.24 -5.25
C LYS A 266 9.62 -3.05 -4.54
N PRO A 267 8.72 -2.32 -5.23
CA PRO A 267 7.83 -1.33 -4.60
C PRO A 267 7.06 -1.90 -3.39
N SER A 268 6.59 -1.06 -2.48
CA SER A 268 5.78 -1.56 -1.34
C SER A 268 4.41 -2.08 -1.82
N CYS A 269 3.80 -3.00 -1.07
CA CYS A 269 2.47 -3.52 -1.36
C CYS A 269 1.41 -2.67 -0.66
N THR A 270 0.45 -2.15 -1.41
CA THR A 270 -0.69 -1.35 -0.89
C THR A 270 -2.02 -2.09 -0.95
N THR A 271 -2.05 -3.31 -1.52
CA THR A 271 -3.25 -4.16 -1.65
C THR A 271 -2.87 -5.63 -1.41
N ALA A 272 -3.86 -6.48 -1.14
CA ALA A 272 -3.65 -7.92 -0.95
C ALA A 272 -3.13 -8.60 -2.24
N GLU A 273 -3.57 -8.15 -3.41
CA GLU A 273 -3.14 -8.65 -4.72
C GLU A 273 -1.65 -8.38 -4.94
N HIS A 274 -1.16 -7.20 -4.53
CA HIS A 274 0.28 -6.90 -4.58
C HIS A 274 1.09 -7.88 -3.74
N VAL A 275 0.60 -8.22 -2.54
CA VAL A 275 1.24 -9.20 -1.65
C VAL A 275 1.21 -10.59 -2.27
N PHE A 276 0.05 -11.03 -2.77
CA PHE A 276 -0.11 -12.34 -3.39
C PHE A 276 0.85 -12.49 -4.57
N HIS A 277 0.91 -11.50 -5.46
CA HIS A 277 1.83 -11.51 -6.59
C HIS A 277 3.31 -11.67 -6.18
N ASP A 278 3.73 -11.05 -5.08
CA ASP A 278 5.12 -11.08 -4.65
C ASP A 278 5.50 -12.29 -3.80
N LEU A 279 4.58 -12.79 -2.96
CA LEU A 279 4.86 -13.74 -1.90
C LEU A 279 4.05 -15.04 -1.99
N ASN A 280 3.28 -15.26 -3.06
CA ASN A 280 2.59 -16.53 -3.30
C ASN A 280 3.58 -17.72 -3.27
N GLY A 281 3.22 -18.76 -2.52
CA GLY A 281 4.06 -19.92 -2.27
C GLY A 281 5.20 -19.70 -1.27
N ARG A 282 5.35 -18.50 -0.70
CA ARG A 282 6.35 -18.18 0.33
C ARG A 282 5.74 -17.92 1.72
N ILE A 283 4.47 -17.53 1.75
CA ILE A 283 3.70 -17.27 2.97
C ILE A 283 2.35 -17.97 2.87
N GLU A 284 1.74 -18.32 3.99
CA GLU A 284 0.47 -19.05 3.98
C GLU A 284 -0.75 -18.13 4.05
N ILE A 285 -0.70 -17.06 4.85
CA ILE A 285 -1.87 -16.21 5.12
C ILE A 285 -1.62 -14.77 4.66
N ILE A 286 -2.56 -14.27 3.86
CA ILE A 286 -2.74 -12.85 3.55
C ILE A 286 -4.11 -12.43 4.08
N LEU A 287 -4.16 -11.53 5.05
CA LEU A 287 -5.41 -10.89 5.46
C LEU A 287 -5.74 -9.79 4.46
N ASP A 288 -6.90 -9.87 3.81
CA ASP A 288 -7.39 -8.85 2.89
C ASP A 288 -8.41 -7.95 3.59
N GLY A 289 -7.98 -6.72 3.89
CA GLY A 289 -8.83 -5.66 4.42
C GLY A 289 -8.96 -4.49 3.45
N GLY A 290 -8.70 -4.70 2.16
CA GLY A 290 -8.74 -3.67 1.12
C GLY A 290 -7.45 -2.84 0.98
N PRO A 291 -7.49 -1.75 0.19
CA PRO A 291 -6.34 -0.91 -0.11
C PRO A 291 -5.90 -0.03 1.08
N CYS A 292 -4.60 0.17 1.24
CA CYS A 292 -4.02 1.06 2.26
C CYS A 292 -4.28 2.54 1.94
N GLN A 293 -4.60 3.36 2.94
CA GLN A 293 -5.04 4.75 2.72
C GLN A 293 -3.92 5.73 2.34
N VAL A 294 -2.74 5.64 2.99
CA VAL A 294 -1.65 6.63 2.84
C VAL A 294 -0.74 6.32 1.65
N GLY A 295 -0.47 5.04 1.37
CA GLY A 295 0.32 4.62 0.21
C GLY A 295 1.84 4.80 0.33
N VAL A 296 2.34 5.48 1.37
CA VAL A 296 3.78 5.54 1.72
C VAL A 296 4.01 5.03 3.14
N GLU A 297 5.23 4.58 3.46
CA GLU A 297 5.54 4.03 4.79
C GLU A 297 5.50 5.09 5.90
N SER A 298 5.57 4.63 7.16
CA SER A 298 5.66 5.52 8.32
C SER A 298 6.91 6.38 8.31
N THR A 299 6.77 7.59 8.87
CA THR A 299 7.89 8.45 9.21
C THR A 299 8.65 7.85 10.37
N VAL A 300 9.98 7.78 10.27
CA VAL A 300 10.83 7.23 11.34
C VAL A 300 11.62 8.36 11.97
N VAL A 301 11.50 8.51 13.28
CA VAL A 301 12.18 9.57 14.05
C VAL A 301 13.06 9.00 15.15
N ASP A 302 14.14 9.72 15.44
CA ASP A 302 15.00 9.47 16.59
C ASP A 302 15.13 10.75 17.41
N GLY A 303 14.53 10.71 18.60
CA GLY A 303 14.58 11.76 19.62
C GLY A 303 15.57 11.46 20.75
N MET A 304 16.34 10.37 20.65
CA MET A 304 17.39 10.03 21.62
C MET A 304 18.71 10.77 21.33
N CYS A 305 18.78 11.53 20.23
CA CYS A 305 19.90 12.40 19.88
C CYS A 305 19.49 13.88 19.93
N ASP A 306 20.49 14.76 20.06
CA ASP A 306 20.33 16.21 20.04
C ASP A 306 21.15 16.83 18.89
N PRO A 307 20.53 17.54 17.93
CA PRO A 307 19.08 17.69 17.77
C PRO A 307 18.38 16.38 17.36
N PRO A 308 17.06 16.23 17.60
CA PRO A 308 16.27 15.12 17.09
C PRO A 308 16.33 15.02 15.56
N VAL A 309 16.18 13.82 15.00
CA VAL A 309 16.29 13.59 13.56
C VAL A 309 15.12 12.79 12.98
N VAL A 310 14.73 13.15 11.75
CA VAL A 310 13.91 12.27 10.89
C VAL A 310 14.85 11.35 10.12
N LEU A 311 14.79 10.05 10.39
CA LEU A 311 15.59 9.01 9.71
C LEU A 311 14.94 8.53 8.40
N ARG A 312 13.62 8.65 8.28
CA ARG A 312 12.89 8.31 7.06
C ARG A 312 11.66 9.20 6.91
N PRO A 313 11.46 9.88 5.77
CA PRO A 313 10.23 10.60 5.49
C PRO A 313 9.12 9.59 5.15
N GLY A 314 7.89 9.91 5.54
CA GLY A 314 6.73 9.04 5.42
C GLY A 314 5.42 9.79 5.56
N GLY A 315 4.40 9.13 6.10
CA GLY A 315 3.04 9.69 6.21
C GLY A 315 2.87 10.90 7.13
N ILE A 316 3.90 11.33 7.86
CA ILE A 316 3.93 12.57 8.67
C ILE A 316 5.17 13.35 8.27
N GLY A 317 5.02 14.62 7.93
CA GLY A 317 6.19 15.36 7.51
C GLY A 317 6.87 16.13 8.63
N ILE A 318 8.01 16.70 8.25
CA ILE A 318 8.95 17.26 9.22
C ILE A 318 8.40 18.54 9.86
N ASP A 319 7.57 19.30 9.13
CA ASP A 319 7.03 20.56 9.64
C ASP A 319 5.92 20.31 10.67
N GLU A 320 5.08 19.29 10.47
CA GLU A 320 4.14 18.82 11.50
C GLU A 320 4.85 18.33 12.77
N ILE A 321 6.02 17.69 12.61
CA ILE A 321 6.83 17.23 13.74
C ILE A 321 7.40 18.44 14.51
N ARG A 322 7.84 19.50 13.81
CA ARG A 322 8.37 20.73 14.42
C ARG A 322 7.37 21.48 15.28
N GLU A 323 6.09 21.30 15.02
CA GLU A 323 5.02 21.89 15.85
C GLU A 323 4.87 21.20 17.22
N CYS A 324 5.54 20.06 17.44
CA CYS A 324 5.49 19.36 18.72
C CYS A 324 6.58 19.85 19.67
N HIS A 325 6.20 20.05 20.93
CA HIS A 325 7.14 20.48 21.98
C HIS A 325 8.37 19.57 22.06
N GLY A 326 9.57 20.16 22.02
CA GLY A 326 10.86 19.46 22.04
C GLY A 326 11.36 18.99 20.67
N TRP A 327 10.56 19.15 19.61
CA TRP A 327 10.90 18.77 18.23
C TRP A 327 11.08 19.96 17.28
N GLU A 328 11.05 21.19 17.80
CA GLU A 328 11.16 22.42 17.02
C GLU A 328 12.48 22.46 16.21
N GLY A 329 13.55 21.88 16.77
CA GLY A 329 14.87 21.78 16.17
C GLY A 329 15.11 20.54 15.31
N VAL A 330 14.09 19.72 15.01
CA VAL A 330 14.29 18.46 14.27
C VAL A 330 14.89 18.70 12.88
N VAL A 331 15.87 17.87 12.52
CA VAL A 331 16.59 17.94 11.25
C VAL A 331 16.38 16.69 10.39
N LYS A 332 16.66 16.82 9.09
CA LYS A 332 16.64 15.69 8.14
C LYS A 332 17.90 14.84 8.36
N GLY A 333 17.70 13.60 8.81
CA GLY A 333 18.76 12.59 8.96
C GLY A 333 18.88 11.61 7.78
N TYR A 334 18.07 11.80 6.73
CA TYR A 334 18.07 10.99 5.52
C TYR A 334 18.67 11.73 4.32
N LYS A 335 19.12 10.95 3.33
CA LYS A 335 19.51 11.44 2.01
C LYS A 335 18.53 10.92 0.96
N ASP A 336 18.46 11.61 -0.17
CA ASP A 336 17.59 11.23 -1.30
C ASP A 336 18.15 10.05 -2.13
N GLN A 337 19.43 9.73 -1.92
CA GLN A 337 20.06 8.51 -2.43
C GLN A 337 20.26 7.50 -1.29
N SER A 338 20.26 6.20 -1.63
CA SER A 338 20.59 5.14 -0.67
C SER A 338 22.01 5.33 -0.12
N GLU A 339 22.19 5.12 1.18
CA GLU A 339 23.52 5.24 1.81
C GLU A 339 24.50 4.22 1.23
N ILE A 340 25.62 4.72 0.68
CA ILE A 340 26.72 3.91 0.16
C ILE A 340 27.75 3.75 1.29
N GLY A 341 27.92 2.53 1.82
CA GLY A 341 28.92 2.22 2.84
C GLY A 341 28.64 0.92 3.61
N ASP A 342 29.62 0.48 4.41
CA ASP A 342 29.55 -0.78 5.17
C ASP A 342 28.75 -0.69 6.49
N ASN A 343 28.47 0.52 6.99
CA ASN A 343 27.77 0.71 8.25
C ASN A 343 26.33 0.13 8.21
N ALA A 344 25.88 -0.44 9.33
CA ALA A 344 24.53 -0.98 9.46
C ALA A 344 23.48 0.15 9.53
N PRO A 345 22.33 0.03 8.85
CA PRO A 345 21.30 1.06 8.86
C PRO A 345 20.62 1.15 10.23
N ARG A 346 20.47 2.38 10.77
CA ARG A 346 19.75 2.63 12.05
C ARG A 346 18.25 2.37 11.95
N ALA A 347 17.68 2.50 10.75
CA ALA A 347 16.27 2.30 10.47
C ALA A 347 16.05 1.67 9.08
N PRO A 348 14.91 1.00 8.85
CA PRO A 348 14.61 0.44 7.54
C PRO A 348 14.47 1.53 6.47
N GLY A 349 15.03 1.31 5.29
CA GLY A 349 14.90 2.21 4.13
C GLY A 349 16.07 3.16 3.88
N MET A 350 17.20 3.00 4.61
CA MET A 350 18.38 3.87 4.51
C MET A 350 19.45 3.36 3.52
N LYS A 351 19.83 2.07 3.58
CA LYS A 351 21.03 1.53 2.90
C LYS A 351 20.79 0.91 1.52
N TYR A 352 19.73 0.14 1.35
CA TYR A 352 19.52 -0.63 0.11
C TYR A 352 18.69 0.12 -0.92
N LYS A 353 18.84 -0.23 -2.21
CA LYS A 353 17.93 0.23 -3.25
C LYS A 353 16.54 -0.35 -2.97
N HIS A 354 15.67 0.49 -2.45
CA HIS A 354 14.27 0.17 -2.19
C HIS A 354 13.42 0.77 -3.31
N TYR A 355 12.29 0.13 -3.63
CA TYR A 355 11.25 0.69 -4.51
C TYR A 355 11.56 0.71 -6.01
N SER A 356 12.55 -0.05 -6.47
CA SER A 356 12.88 -0.11 -7.89
C SER A 356 12.04 -1.20 -8.58
N PRO A 357 11.15 -0.85 -9.54
CA PRO A 357 10.62 -1.85 -10.47
C PRO A 357 11.77 -2.44 -11.31
N ARG A 358 11.48 -3.50 -12.07
CA ARG A 358 12.45 -4.04 -13.05
C ARG A 358 12.68 -3.05 -14.18
N ALA A 359 11.63 -2.32 -14.56
CA ALA A 359 11.70 -1.22 -15.51
C ALA A 359 12.68 -0.12 -15.04
N LYS A 360 13.41 0.49 -15.97
CA LYS A 360 14.25 1.67 -15.70
C LYS A 360 13.34 2.87 -15.40
N VAL A 361 13.41 3.42 -14.18
CA VAL A 361 12.62 4.61 -13.81
C VAL A 361 13.41 5.88 -14.13
N ILE A 362 12.78 6.81 -14.85
CA ILE A 362 13.30 8.14 -15.14
C ILE A 362 12.35 9.16 -14.52
N LEU A 363 12.85 9.92 -13.55
CA LEU A 363 12.11 10.96 -12.85
C LEU A 363 12.38 12.32 -13.49
N TYR A 364 11.33 13.06 -13.80
CA TYR A 364 11.41 14.49 -14.11
C TYR A 364 11.03 15.28 -12.87
N GLU A 365 11.93 16.10 -12.36
CA GLU A 365 11.62 16.97 -11.22
C GLU A 365 10.50 17.96 -11.57
N ALA A 366 9.81 18.53 -10.58
CA ALA A 366 8.63 19.37 -10.79
C ALA A 366 8.88 20.58 -11.70
N GLU A 367 10.10 21.11 -11.70
CA GLU A 367 10.50 22.23 -12.54
C GLU A 367 10.75 21.83 -14.00
N ALA A 368 10.93 20.54 -14.29
CA ALA A 368 11.08 19.98 -15.63
C ALA A 368 9.73 19.93 -16.36
N ARG A 369 9.39 21.04 -17.04
CA ARG A 369 8.14 21.18 -17.80
C ARG A 369 8.11 20.42 -19.13
N SER A 370 9.21 19.80 -19.53
CA SER A 370 9.27 18.98 -20.74
C SER A 370 8.51 17.67 -20.51
N GLU A 371 7.41 17.47 -21.23
CA GLU A 371 6.78 16.14 -21.26
C GLU A 371 7.73 15.16 -21.96
N PRO A 372 7.90 13.93 -21.43
CA PRO A 372 8.69 12.92 -22.09
C PRO A 372 8.04 12.63 -23.45
N LEU A 373 8.87 12.30 -24.44
CA LEU A 373 8.46 11.90 -25.79
C LEU A 373 8.11 13.05 -26.76
N LEU A 374 8.29 14.32 -26.37
CA LEU A 374 8.21 15.48 -27.29
C LEU A 374 9.57 15.84 -27.96
N GLY A 375 10.54 14.91 -28.01
CA GLY A 375 11.89 15.16 -28.57
C GLY A 375 12.74 13.89 -28.82
N ASP A 376 14.07 14.03 -28.92
CA ASP A 376 15.02 12.91 -29.19
C ASP A 376 15.19 11.91 -28.01
N GLU A 377 14.55 12.18 -26.88
CA GLU A 377 14.60 11.38 -25.65
C GLU A 377 13.88 10.02 -25.79
N ALA A 378 12.76 9.98 -26.53
CA ALA A 378 12.08 8.72 -26.86
C ALA A 378 13.01 7.74 -27.59
N PHE A 379 13.79 8.29 -28.52
CA PHE A 379 14.79 7.56 -29.29
C PHE A 379 15.97 7.14 -28.41
N SER A 380 16.42 8.00 -27.50
CA SER A 380 17.53 7.72 -26.58
C SER A 380 17.21 6.55 -25.65
N VAL A 381 15.95 6.41 -25.22
CA VAL A 381 15.49 5.30 -24.39
C VAL A 381 15.39 3.98 -25.18
N VAL A 382 14.89 4.02 -26.42
CA VAL A 382 14.91 2.84 -27.33
C VAL A 382 16.35 2.43 -27.66
N LYS A 383 17.25 3.39 -27.88
CA LYS A 383 18.67 3.18 -28.19
C LYS A 383 19.47 2.68 -26.98
N ALA A 384 19.13 3.10 -25.77
CA ALA A 384 19.72 2.61 -24.52
C ALA A 384 19.31 1.16 -24.19
N ARG A 385 18.20 0.68 -24.74
CA ARG A 385 17.77 -0.73 -24.68
C ARG A 385 18.69 -1.66 -25.49
N VAL A 386 19.39 -1.12 -26.49
CA VAL A 386 20.33 -1.83 -27.37
C VAL A 386 21.76 -1.89 -26.77
N GLY A 387 22.08 -1.04 -25.79
CA GLY A 387 23.45 -0.88 -25.27
C GLY A 387 23.94 -1.95 -24.27
N GLU A 388 23.16 -3.00 -23.98
CA GLU A 388 23.54 -4.09 -23.06
C GLU A 388 23.78 -5.44 -23.76
N GLU A 389 23.91 -5.50 -25.08
CA GLU A 389 24.31 -6.72 -25.79
C GLU A 389 25.82 -6.75 -26.05
N LYS A 390 26.48 -7.74 -25.44
CA LYS A 390 27.93 -7.98 -25.51
C LYS A 390 28.47 -7.90 -26.93
N GLN A 391 29.56 -7.17 -27.09
CA GLN A 391 30.38 -7.14 -28.28
C GLN A 391 30.95 -8.55 -28.58
N VAL A 392 30.37 -9.25 -29.56
CA VAL A 392 31.03 -10.35 -30.27
C VAL A 392 30.66 -10.25 -31.75
N GLY A 393 31.62 -9.83 -32.58
CA GLY A 393 31.73 -10.14 -34.02
C GLY A 393 30.55 -9.84 -34.97
N CYS A 394 30.73 -8.81 -35.81
CA CYS A 394 30.00 -8.48 -37.05
C CYS A 394 28.47 -8.62 -37.09
N GLU A 395 27.82 -7.44 -37.16
CA GLU A 395 26.42 -7.17 -37.52
C GLU A 395 25.37 -7.50 -36.44
N MET A 396 24.94 -6.43 -35.73
CA MET A 396 23.85 -6.45 -34.76
C MET A 396 22.62 -5.77 -35.35
N LEU A 397 21.50 -6.49 -35.45
CA LEU A 397 20.19 -5.93 -35.77
C LEU A 397 19.47 -5.54 -34.47
N PRO A 398 18.98 -4.30 -34.30
CA PRO A 398 18.17 -3.95 -33.14
C PRO A 398 16.87 -4.77 -33.16
N SER A 399 16.47 -5.29 -31.99
CA SER A 399 15.20 -6.00 -31.79
C SER A 399 14.06 -5.29 -32.52
N GLU A 400 13.38 -6.01 -33.42
CA GLU A 400 12.20 -5.51 -34.17
C GLU A 400 10.97 -5.29 -33.25
N LYS A 401 11.07 -5.63 -31.96
CA LYS A 401 9.96 -5.49 -31.03
C LYS A 401 9.85 -4.05 -30.50
N PRO A 402 8.65 -3.44 -30.56
CA PRO A 402 8.42 -2.10 -30.02
C PRO A 402 8.73 -2.07 -28.51
N ALA A 403 9.19 -0.92 -28.01
CA ALA A 403 9.39 -0.74 -26.57
C ALA A 403 8.07 -0.63 -25.80
N MET A 404 8.05 -1.14 -24.57
CA MET A 404 6.95 -0.94 -23.64
C MET A 404 7.32 0.23 -22.73
N VAL A 405 6.64 1.35 -22.90
CA VAL A 405 6.92 2.60 -22.18
C VAL A 405 5.79 2.89 -21.20
N GLY A 406 6.13 3.00 -19.93
CA GLY A 406 5.22 3.49 -18.91
C GLY A 406 5.36 4.99 -18.73
N ILE A 407 4.24 5.69 -18.53
CA ILE A 407 4.21 7.12 -18.22
C ILE A 407 3.30 7.32 -17.02
N ILE A 408 3.83 7.85 -15.92
CA ILE A 408 3.06 8.23 -14.75
C ILE A 408 2.96 9.76 -14.73
N THR A 409 1.74 10.27 -14.84
CA THR A 409 1.47 11.72 -14.86
C THR A 409 0.75 12.16 -13.59
N THR A 410 1.00 13.41 -13.19
CA THR A 410 0.35 14.05 -12.05
C THR A 410 -0.48 15.24 -12.54
N LYS A 411 0.14 16.42 -12.71
CA LYS A 411 -0.57 17.70 -12.90
C LYS A 411 -0.28 18.40 -14.24
N HIS A 412 0.97 18.43 -14.69
CA HIS A 412 1.41 19.31 -15.78
C HIS A 412 1.49 18.60 -17.13
N TRP A 413 1.70 17.28 -17.17
CA TRP A 413 1.77 16.54 -18.44
C TRP A 413 0.38 16.33 -19.06
N LEU A 414 0.00 17.28 -19.91
CA LEU A 414 -1.24 17.32 -20.68
C LEU A 414 -1.06 16.48 -21.95
N PHE A 415 -1.24 15.17 -21.81
CA PHE A 415 -1.25 14.26 -22.97
C PHE A 415 -2.33 14.68 -23.99
N ARG A 416 -1.91 15.04 -25.20
CA ARG A 416 -2.79 15.47 -26.30
C ARG A 416 -2.72 14.47 -27.46
N PRO A 417 -3.56 13.43 -27.46
CA PRO A 417 -3.61 12.51 -28.58
C PRO A 417 -4.10 13.21 -29.85
N GLY A 418 -3.47 12.92 -30.99
CA GLY A 418 -3.86 13.43 -32.31
C GLY A 418 -3.26 14.78 -32.74
N GLN A 419 -2.40 15.41 -31.94
CA GLN A 419 -1.53 16.50 -32.44
C GLN A 419 -0.26 15.89 -33.04
N GLU A 420 -0.05 16.08 -34.35
CA GLU A 420 1.28 15.90 -34.95
C GLU A 420 2.18 17.01 -34.43
N ASP A 421 3.18 16.65 -33.62
CA ASP A 421 4.22 17.59 -33.28
C ASP A 421 5.24 17.67 -34.44
N GLN A 422 5.02 18.66 -35.32
CA GLN A 422 5.82 18.88 -36.52
C GLN A 422 7.31 19.15 -36.20
N THR A 423 7.63 19.58 -34.97
CA THR A 423 9.02 19.79 -34.54
C THR A 423 9.76 18.50 -34.20
N ALA A 424 9.06 17.44 -33.78
CA ALA A 424 9.68 16.21 -33.30
C ALA A 424 9.67 15.08 -34.35
N GLY A 425 8.69 15.05 -35.28
CA GLY A 425 8.58 14.04 -36.33
C GLY A 425 7.94 12.73 -35.88
N TYR A 426 6.98 12.79 -34.94
CA TYR A 426 6.25 11.65 -34.39
C TYR A 426 4.74 11.83 -34.56
N SER A 427 4.01 10.71 -34.64
CA SER A 427 2.56 10.68 -34.60
C SER A 427 2.08 9.72 -33.51
N ILE A 428 1.12 10.16 -32.69
CA ILE A 428 0.50 9.38 -31.62
C ILE A 428 -0.79 8.77 -32.15
N GLN A 429 -0.93 7.45 -32.11
CA GLN A 429 -2.18 6.76 -32.41
C GLN A 429 -2.74 6.14 -31.13
N LEU A 430 -3.97 6.52 -30.77
CA LEU A 430 -4.70 5.88 -29.69
C LEU A 430 -5.11 4.47 -30.12
N ASN A 431 -5.05 3.51 -29.21
CA ASN A 431 -5.62 2.20 -29.46
C ASN A 431 -7.16 2.31 -29.32
N GLU A 432 -7.91 2.21 -30.41
CA GLU A 432 -9.38 2.32 -30.37
C GLU A 432 -10.05 1.19 -29.57
N GLU A 433 -9.36 0.08 -29.36
CA GLU A 433 -9.82 -1.09 -28.59
C GLU A 433 -9.57 -0.98 -27.07
N ALA A 434 -8.75 -0.02 -26.61
CA ALA A 434 -8.31 0.08 -25.21
C ALA A 434 -9.18 1.04 -24.35
N LYS A 435 -10.44 1.24 -24.73
CA LYS A 435 -11.42 1.85 -23.81
C LYS A 435 -12.01 0.74 -22.94
N ASP A 436 -11.62 0.78 -21.67
CA ASP A 436 -12.33 0.14 -20.56
C ASP A 436 -12.13 -1.39 -20.43
N THR A 437 -10.90 -1.80 -20.12
CA THR A 437 -10.71 -3.06 -19.37
C THR A 437 -10.77 -2.74 -17.89
N GLY A 438 -12.00 -2.83 -17.34
CA GLY A 438 -12.26 -2.75 -15.91
C GLY A 438 -11.59 -3.90 -15.18
N ASP A 439 -10.33 -3.73 -14.80
CA ASP A 439 -9.67 -4.58 -13.83
C ASP A 439 -9.93 -4.01 -12.43
N THR A 440 -10.48 -4.83 -11.55
CA THR A 440 -11.03 -4.48 -10.24
C THR A 440 -9.95 -4.16 -9.21
N ALA A 441 -9.19 -3.09 -9.43
CA ALA A 441 -8.42 -2.38 -8.41
C ALA A 441 -8.63 -0.86 -8.65
N GLN A 442 -9.45 -0.24 -7.81
CA GLN A 442 -10.06 1.07 -8.06
C GLN A 442 -9.07 2.23 -8.32
N VAL A 443 -9.44 3.08 -9.29
CA VAL A 443 -9.02 4.47 -9.58
C VAL A 443 -7.61 4.70 -10.16
N LEU A 444 -7.29 4.09 -11.30
CA LEU A 444 -6.25 4.61 -12.18
C LEU A 444 -6.77 4.65 -13.62
N HIS A 445 -7.09 5.85 -14.13
CA HIS A 445 -7.38 6.02 -15.55
C HIS A 445 -6.09 5.77 -16.32
N SER A 446 -6.03 4.63 -17.02
CA SER A 446 -4.92 4.30 -17.90
C SER A 446 -5.33 4.48 -19.35
N ASN A 447 -4.47 5.13 -20.13
CA ASN A 447 -4.64 5.30 -21.57
C ASN A 447 -3.49 4.59 -22.28
N GLU A 448 -3.82 3.68 -23.19
CA GLU A 448 -2.86 2.98 -24.03
C GLU A 448 -2.79 3.61 -25.41
N PHE A 449 -1.57 3.79 -25.92
CA PHE A 449 -1.34 4.39 -27.24
C PHE A 449 -0.04 3.89 -27.86
N MET A 450 0.07 3.98 -29.18
CA MET A 450 1.24 3.59 -29.94
C MET A 450 1.95 4.84 -30.47
N LEU A 451 3.28 4.83 -30.39
CA LEU A 451 4.14 5.86 -30.94
C LEU A 451 4.69 5.44 -32.29
N TYR A 452 4.51 6.31 -33.29
CA TYR A 452 5.11 6.15 -34.61
C TYR A 452 6.03 7.33 -34.93
N THR A 453 7.06 7.11 -35.75
CA THR A 453 7.87 8.20 -36.31
C THR A 453 8.11 8.08 -37.80
N SER A 454 8.28 9.24 -38.42
CA SER A 454 8.63 9.43 -39.83
C SER A 454 10.14 9.57 -40.06
N LYS A 455 10.96 9.71 -39.00
CA LYS A 455 12.43 9.77 -39.10
C LYS A 455 12.98 8.37 -39.42
N HIS A 456 13.72 8.27 -40.54
CA HIS A 456 14.27 7.02 -41.10
C HIS A 456 15.29 6.35 -40.14
N LYS A 457 15.56 5.05 -40.31
CA LYS A 457 16.59 4.38 -39.49
C LYS A 457 17.95 5.00 -39.83
N PRO A 458 18.80 5.39 -38.86
CA PRO A 458 20.13 5.96 -39.14
C PRO A 458 21.09 5.07 -39.94
N TRP A 459 20.74 3.80 -40.21
CA TRP A 459 21.61 2.79 -40.82
C TRP A 459 20.97 2.02 -42.00
N ILE A 460 19.79 2.42 -42.50
CA ILE A 460 19.22 1.83 -43.73
C ILE A 460 19.62 2.73 -44.91
N GLU A 461 20.62 2.31 -45.68
CA GLU A 461 21.02 2.92 -46.96
C GLU A 461 20.28 2.27 -48.15
N ASP A 462 18.97 2.06 -48.05
CA ASP A 462 18.19 1.53 -49.18
C ASP A 462 17.43 2.67 -49.89
N PRO A 463 17.83 3.08 -51.11
CA PRO A 463 17.19 4.15 -51.86
C PRO A 463 15.77 3.80 -52.36
N GLY A 464 15.32 2.55 -52.23
CA GLY A 464 14.02 2.08 -52.74
C GLY A 464 12.90 1.91 -51.71
N TYR A 465 13.17 1.95 -50.40
CA TYR A 465 12.19 1.63 -49.35
C TYR A 465 11.87 2.85 -48.47
N GLN A 466 10.68 3.43 -48.64
CA GLN A 466 10.14 4.48 -47.76
C GLN A 466 8.95 3.93 -46.94
N PRO A 467 9.16 3.43 -45.71
CA PRO A 467 8.05 3.25 -44.79
C PRO A 467 7.50 4.64 -44.41
N LYS A 468 6.18 4.85 -44.57
CA LYS A 468 5.52 6.13 -44.25
C LYS A 468 5.53 6.48 -42.76
N SER A 469 5.67 5.48 -41.89
CA SER A 469 5.73 5.60 -40.43
C SER A 469 6.16 4.24 -39.85
N TRP A 470 6.98 4.22 -38.79
CA TRP A 470 7.34 2.97 -38.10
C TRP A 470 6.96 2.99 -36.62
N HIS A 471 6.50 1.84 -36.12
CA HIS A 471 6.06 1.66 -34.74
C HIS A 471 7.26 1.57 -33.80
N VAL A 472 7.38 2.53 -32.90
CA VAL A 472 8.53 2.72 -31.99
C VAL A 472 8.29 2.06 -30.64
N ALA A 473 7.11 2.30 -30.07
CA ALA A 473 6.78 1.89 -28.72
C ALA A 473 5.27 1.82 -28.48
N ASN A 474 4.87 0.82 -27.69
CA ASN A 474 3.60 0.77 -27.00
C ASN A 474 3.74 1.55 -25.70
N CYS A 475 2.86 2.52 -25.48
CA CYS A 475 2.88 3.39 -24.31
C CYS A 475 1.64 3.16 -23.44
N ILE A 476 1.86 3.09 -22.14
CA ILE A 476 0.81 3.00 -21.13
C ILE A 476 0.93 4.23 -20.24
N LYS A 477 -0.02 5.15 -20.34
CA LYS A 477 -0.11 6.31 -19.45
C LYS A 477 -1.01 5.97 -18.27
N ILE A 478 -0.57 6.27 -17.06
CA ILE A 478 -1.34 6.22 -15.82
C ILE A 478 -1.39 7.63 -15.24
N SER A 479 -2.61 8.14 -15.00
CA SER A 479 -2.81 9.43 -14.34
C SER A 479 -3.11 9.24 -12.85
N LEU A 480 -2.24 9.78 -11.99
CA LEU A 480 -2.42 9.75 -10.53
C LEU A 480 -3.27 10.92 -10.00
N GLY A 481 -3.57 11.91 -10.85
CA GLY A 481 -4.27 13.13 -10.44
C GLY A 481 -3.34 14.20 -9.89
N SER A 482 -3.92 15.33 -9.46
CA SER A 482 -3.18 16.50 -8.98
C SER A 482 -3.05 16.58 -7.46
N GLU A 483 -3.82 15.80 -6.72
CA GLU A 483 -3.82 15.83 -5.25
C GLU A 483 -2.73 14.92 -4.69
N ILE A 484 -1.93 15.45 -3.74
CA ILE A 484 -0.77 14.74 -3.16
C ILE A 484 -1.18 13.39 -2.55
N LYS A 485 -2.37 13.31 -1.94
CA LYS A 485 -2.88 12.08 -1.34
C LYS A 485 -3.12 10.99 -2.38
N ASP A 486 -3.73 11.35 -3.51
CA ASP A 486 -4.00 10.39 -4.60
C ASP A 486 -2.69 9.92 -5.25
N ILE A 487 -1.73 10.83 -5.39
CA ILE A 487 -0.38 10.51 -5.89
C ILE A 487 0.32 9.53 -4.95
N ALA A 488 0.33 9.80 -3.63
CA ALA A 488 0.94 8.90 -2.65
C ALA A 488 0.27 7.51 -2.64
N HIS A 489 -1.06 7.47 -2.75
CA HIS A 489 -1.86 6.25 -2.77
C HIS A 489 -1.62 5.42 -4.04
N GLY A 490 -1.63 6.08 -5.21
CA GLY A 490 -1.57 5.43 -6.51
C GLY A 490 -0.16 5.13 -7.02
N LEU A 491 0.88 5.78 -6.48
CA LEU A 491 2.24 5.67 -7.02
C LEU A 491 2.76 4.23 -7.06
N PHE A 492 2.70 3.50 -5.95
CA PHE A 492 3.23 2.12 -5.93
C PHE A 492 2.39 1.18 -6.81
N SER A 493 1.07 1.37 -6.82
CA SER A 493 0.17 0.62 -7.71
C SER A 493 0.49 0.87 -9.18
N ALA A 494 0.75 2.13 -9.57
CA ALA A 494 1.13 2.50 -10.93
C ALA A 494 2.48 1.91 -11.33
N LEU A 495 3.52 2.03 -10.48
CA LEU A 495 4.82 1.41 -10.73
C LEU A 495 4.71 -0.11 -10.89
N ARG A 496 3.91 -0.77 -10.05
CA ARG A 496 3.68 -2.23 -10.12
C ARG A 496 2.91 -2.63 -11.36
N GLY A 497 1.84 -1.92 -11.70
CA GLY A 497 1.02 -2.19 -12.88
C GLY A 497 1.83 -2.07 -14.17
N LEU A 498 2.69 -1.06 -14.27
CA LEU A 498 3.59 -0.88 -15.41
C LEU A 498 4.68 -1.97 -15.48
N ASP A 499 5.24 -2.37 -14.34
CA ASP A 499 6.23 -3.45 -14.26
C ASP A 499 5.63 -4.81 -14.65
N GLN A 500 4.39 -5.10 -14.23
CA GLN A 500 3.64 -6.31 -14.59
C GLN A 500 3.30 -6.36 -16.07
N ARG A 501 3.00 -5.21 -16.68
CA ARG A 501 2.78 -5.08 -18.13
C ARG A 501 4.08 -5.14 -18.94
N GLY A 502 5.22 -5.36 -18.28
CA GLY A 502 6.51 -5.55 -18.94
C GLY A 502 7.11 -4.27 -19.50
N CYS A 503 6.83 -3.11 -18.89
CA CYS A 503 7.48 -1.86 -19.28
C CYS A 503 9.00 -1.95 -19.11
N ASP A 504 9.73 -1.43 -20.09
CA ASP A 504 11.19 -1.38 -20.05
C ASP A 504 11.69 -0.13 -19.34
N VAL A 505 10.92 0.94 -19.49
CA VAL A 505 11.18 2.26 -18.97
C VAL A 505 9.89 2.85 -18.44
N ILE A 506 9.96 3.55 -17.32
CA ILE A 506 8.85 4.28 -16.73
C ILE A 506 9.30 5.73 -16.56
N PHE A 507 8.63 6.64 -17.26
CA PHE A 507 8.76 8.06 -17.04
C PHE A 507 7.80 8.50 -15.95
N VAL A 508 8.29 9.25 -14.97
CA VAL A 508 7.47 9.75 -13.86
C VAL A 508 7.57 11.26 -13.79
N GLU A 509 6.41 11.90 -13.79
CA GLU A 509 6.27 13.32 -13.51
C GLU A 509 6.38 13.57 -11.99
N GLY A 510 7.42 14.29 -11.58
CA GLY A 510 7.63 14.71 -10.20
C GLY A 510 6.65 15.80 -9.76
N ILE A 511 6.54 15.95 -8.45
CA ILE A 511 5.72 16.98 -7.80
C ILE A 511 6.61 17.95 -7.02
N GLN A 512 6.10 19.14 -6.75
CA GLN A 512 6.81 20.07 -5.88
C GLN A 512 6.95 19.43 -4.49
N ASP A 513 8.15 19.50 -3.92
CA ASP A 513 8.48 19.02 -2.57
C ASP A 513 7.83 19.89 -1.44
N GLU A 514 6.85 20.72 -1.79
CA GLU A 514 6.13 21.58 -0.85
C GLU A 514 5.02 20.75 -0.17
N GLY A 515 5.30 20.33 1.06
CA GLY A 515 4.35 19.59 1.88
C GLY A 515 4.87 18.21 2.29
N ASP A 516 4.34 17.77 3.43
CA ASP A 516 4.83 16.65 4.22
C ASP A 516 4.85 15.30 3.47
N ILE A 517 3.73 14.94 2.86
CA ILE A 517 3.58 13.70 2.08
C ILE A 517 4.31 13.80 0.74
N ALA A 518 4.40 14.99 0.13
CA ALA A 518 5.08 15.19 -1.14
C ALA A 518 6.58 14.89 -1.02
N ALA A 519 7.22 15.34 0.06
CA ALA A 519 8.61 15.01 0.34
C ALA A 519 8.84 13.50 0.51
N ALA A 520 7.88 12.77 1.09
CA ALA A 520 7.96 11.32 1.21
C ALA A 520 7.85 10.64 -0.17
N VAL A 521 6.87 11.04 -0.99
CA VAL A 521 6.68 10.56 -2.36
C VAL A 521 7.93 10.79 -3.20
N MET A 522 8.47 12.01 -3.20
CA MET A 522 9.65 12.38 -3.98
C MET A 522 10.91 11.66 -3.48
N ASN A 523 11.04 11.41 -2.16
CA ASN A 523 12.10 10.55 -1.65
C ASN A 523 12.01 9.11 -2.21
N ARG A 524 10.80 8.55 -2.37
CA ARG A 524 10.62 7.22 -2.97
C ARG A 524 10.92 7.21 -4.46
N LEU A 525 10.49 8.25 -5.18
CA LEU A 525 10.77 8.40 -6.60
C LEU A 525 12.26 8.55 -6.88
N ARG A 526 12.96 9.42 -6.16
CA ARG A 526 14.41 9.61 -6.29
C ARG A 526 15.21 8.34 -5.98
N LYS A 527 14.75 7.52 -5.03
CA LYS A 527 15.34 6.20 -4.73
C LYS A 527 15.04 5.13 -5.78
N ALA A 528 13.87 5.19 -6.43
CA ALA A 528 13.49 4.28 -7.50
C ALA A 528 14.17 4.64 -8.83
N ALA A 529 14.35 5.94 -9.09
CA ALA A 529 14.89 6.49 -10.32
C ALA A 529 16.34 6.05 -10.57
N VAL A 530 16.61 5.63 -11.80
CA VAL A 530 17.97 5.43 -12.32
C VAL A 530 18.53 6.76 -12.82
N THR A 531 17.66 7.65 -13.30
CA THR A 531 18.01 8.96 -13.81
C THR A 531 17.00 9.99 -13.33
N VAL A 532 17.49 11.13 -12.87
CA VAL A 532 16.69 12.28 -12.47
C VAL A 532 17.02 13.42 -13.43
N ILE A 533 15.99 13.99 -14.05
CA ILE A 533 16.07 15.10 -14.99
C ILE A 533 15.56 16.34 -14.25
N ASP A 534 16.43 17.34 -14.14
CA ASP A 534 16.08 18.66 -13.63
C ASP A 534 16.30 19.71 -14.73
N ASN A 535 15.55 20.81 -14.68
CA ASN A 535 15.73 21.95 -15.57
C ASN A 535 16.89 22.87 -15.13
N ARG A 536 17.80 22.41 -14.26
CA ARG A 536 18.88 23.23 -13.68
C ARG A 536 20.22 23.05 -14.40
N ARG A 537 20.24 22.54 -15.63
CA ARG A 537 21.45 22.43 -16.46
C ARG A 537 21.26 22.91 -17.87
#